data_AF-I9EIE8-F1
#
_entry.id   AF-I9EIE8-F1
#
_cell.length_a   1.000
_cell.length_b   1.000
_cell.length_c   1.000
_cell.angle_alpha   90.00
_cell.angle_beta   90.00
_cell.angle_gamma   90.00
#
_symmetry.space_group_name_H-M   'P 1'
#
loop_
_entity.id
_entity.type
_entity.pdbx_description
1 polymer ?
#
loop_
_entity_poly.entity_id
_entity_poly.type
_entity_poly.pdbx_seq_one_letter_code
_entity_poly.pdbx_strand_id
1 'polypeptide(L)'
;MLGFFLLQGFINWNQILNVDSQINLNSVIIVVFTFFCLTFVFKFIGNIFLAAQLSAVNDFLIFLGNLLALIIIIIMKSMIPGSLYNIAFVYSLSPVIVYLLAYPFTFYIKYPNLRPTIYLVKIKYAKDLLGLGLQFFIIQIGCLILFATANVMISQMFGPDQVTIYNLSYKYFSVLTMAFSIVISPLWSAITEAYVRKDFKWIQMVMKRMMSIWLVSIIVGVFMLLFSGIVYRIWVGSEIAIPFSLSIVVLIYVSLNAWTGMFASFVNGVGKLRIQLYCTIFSSLFFIPVAIIMGKLLGVGGVCIAMSIALVPYAILLPLQYKKLLSKSLRGVWNK
;
A
#
# COMPACT_ATOMS: atom_id res chain seq x y z
N MET A 1 -10.44 0.68 -18.16
CA MET A 1 -11.26 1.84 -18.53
C MET A 1 -12.55 1.42 -19.24
N LEU A 2 -12.49 0.86 -20.45
CA LEU A 2 -13.69 0.45 -21.21
C LEU A 2 -14.60 -0.55 -20.47
N GLY A 3 -14.04 -1.62 -19.90
CA GLY A 3 -14.84 -2.60 -19.13
C GLY A 3 -15.50 -2.02 -17.88
N PHE A 4 -14.88 -1.03 -17.24
CA PHE A 4 -15.49 -0.34 -16.09
C PHE A 4 -16.69 0.50 -16.51
N PHE A 5 -16.57 1.27 -17.60
CA PHE A 5 -17.69 2.08 -18.12
C PHE A 5 -18.88 1.22 -18.55
N LEU A 6 -18.63 0.03 -19.09
CA LEU A 6 -19.67 -0.92 -19.46
C LEU A 6 -20.37 -1.53 -18.22
N LEU A 7 -19.61 -1.87 -17.19
CA LEU A 7 -20.15 -2.50 -15.98
C LEU A 7 -20.76 -1.50 -14.99
N GLN A 8 -20.34 -0.23 -15.02
CA GLN A 8 -20.78 0.76 -14.06
C GLN A 8 -22.30 0.97 -14.07
N GLY A 9 -22.94 0.90 -15.25
CA GLY A 9 -24.40 1.04 -15.37
C GLY A 9 -25.18 -0.02 -14.58
N PHE A 10 -24.55 -1.14 -14.22
CA PHE A 10 -25.15 -2.25 -13.48
C PHE A 10 -24.83 -2.24 -11.98
N ILE A 11 -24.01 -1.29 -11.50
CA ILE A 11 -23.54 -1.26 -10.12
C ILE A 11 -24.24 -0.12 -9.36
N ASN A 12 -25.01 -0.46 -8.32
CA ASN A 12 -25.60 0.52 -7.41
C ASN A 12 -24.61 0.88 -6.29
N TRP A 13 -23.78 1.90 -6.55
CA TRP A 13 -22.78 2.36 -5.59
C TRP A 13 -23.37 2.93 -4.30
N ASN A 14 -24.58 3.50 -4.34
CA ASN A 14 -25.26 4.01 -3.14
C ASN A 14 -25.59 2.86 -2.18
N GLN A 15 -26.00 1.70 -2.69
CA GLN A 15 -26.22 0.49 -1.88
C GLN A 15 -24.91 -0.12 -1.37
N ILE A 16 -23.86 -0.18 -2.20
CA ILE A 16 -22.58 -0.77 -1.81
C ILE A 16 -21.88 0.06 -0.74
N LEU A 17 -21.90 1.39 -0.88
CA LEU A 17 -21.25 2.32 0.02
C LEU A 17 -22.17 2.77 1.17
N ASN A 18 -23.41 2.30 1.18
CA ASN A 18 -24.45 2.61 2.16
C ASN A 18 -24.62 4.12 2.39
N VAL A 19 -24.74 4.87 1.29
CA VAL A 19 -24.88 6.33 1.28
C VAL A 19 -26.31 6.69 0.88
N ASP A 20 -26.83 7.75 1.48
CA ASP A 20 -28.17 8.25 1.21
C ASP A 20 -28.38 8.50 -0.29
N SER A 21 -29.53 8.05 -0.79
CA SER A 21 -29.85 7.92 -2.22
C SER A 21 -29.86 9.24 -3.00
N GLN A 22 -29.87 10.37 -2.30
CA GLN A 22 -29.86 11.72 -2.87
C GLN A 22 -28.48 12.13 -3.43
N ILE A 23 -27.40 11.49 -3.01
CA ILE A 23 -26.06 11.78 -3.53
C ILE A 23 -25.81 10.96 -4.79
N ASN A 24 -25.60 11.64 -5.93
CA ASN A 24 -25.23 10.98 -7.18
C ASN A 24 -23.75 10.53 -7.15
N LEU A 25 -23.48 9.37 -6.56
CA LEU A 25 -22.12 8.81 -6.48
C LEU A 25 -21.59 8.31 -7.83
N ASN A 26 -22.45 8.05 -8.80
CA ASN A 26 -22.02 7.55 -10.11
C ASN A 26 -21.08 8.51 -10.82
N SER A 27 -21.41 9.81 -10.83
CA SER A 27 -20.58 10.84 -11.45
C SER A 27 -19.24 11.01 -10.72
N VAL A 28 -19.25 10.94 -9.39
CA VAL A 28 -18.04 11.00 -8.55
C VAL A 28 -17.10 9.84 -8.89
N ILE A 29 -17.63 8.62 -8.95
CA ILE A 29 -16.83 7.43 -9.19
C ILE A 29 -16.26 7.43 -10.61
N ILE A 30 -17.02 7.90 -11.61
CA ILE A 30 -16.51 8.07 -12.99
C ILE A 30 -15.28 8.96 -13.00
N VAL A 31 -15.37 10.11 -12.35
CA VAL A 31 -14.31 11.11 -12.30
C VAL A 31 -13.08 10.54 -11.61
N VAL A 32 -13.25 9.97 -10.43
CA VAL A 32 -12.15 9.36 -9.65
C VAL A 32 -11.49 8.25 -10.45
N PHE A 33 -12.27 7.35 -11.06
CA PHE A 33 -11.73 6.22 -11.82
C PHE A 33 -11.01 6.68 -13.10
N THR A 34 -11.54 7.70 -13.79
CA THR A 34 -10.93 8.26 -15.00
C THR A 34 -9.57 8.86 -14.69
N PHE A 35 -9.49 9.75 -13.71
CA PHE A 35 -8.22 10.38 -13.34
C PHE A 35 -7.27 9.42 -12.62
N PHE A 36 -7.77 8.40 -11.92
CA PHE A 36 -6.95 7.28 -11.45
C PHE A 36 -6.25 6.57 -12.61
N CYS A 37 -6.98 6.25 -13.69
CA CYS A 37 -6.38 5.63 -14.88
C CYS A 37 -5.33 6.53 -15.52
N LEU A 38 -5.61 7.83 -15.68
CA LEU A 38 -4.65 8.79 -16.23
C LEU A 38 -3.42 8.93 -15.34
N THR A 39 -3.61 9.07 -14.03
CA THR A 39 -2.50 9.12 -13.05
C THR A 39 -1.67 7.87 -13.15
N PHE A 40 -2.29 6.69 -13.22
CA PHE A 40 -1.60 5.42 -13.37
C PHE A 40 -0.71 5.39 -14.63
N VAL A 41 -1.22 5.89 -15.76
CA VAL A 41 -0.43 6.00 -17.00
C VAL A 41 0.78 6.90 -16.81
N PHE A 42 0.63 8.10 -16.25
CA PHE A 42 1.71 9.07 -16.13
C PHE A 42 2.67 8.83 -14.95
N LYS A 43 2.25 8.06 -13.94
CA LYS A 43 3.05 7.71 -12.76
C LYS A 43 4.31 6.90 -13.11
N PHE A 44 4.39 6.35 -14.32
CA PHE A 44 5.62 5.73 -14.83
C PHE A 44 6.83 6.67 -14.81
N ILE A 45 6.62 7.99 -14.91
CA ILE A 45 7.67 9.01 -14.75
C ILE A 45 8.33 8.87 -13.37
N GLY A 46 7.52 8.77 -12.31
CA GLY A 46 8.01 8.55 -10.95
C GLY A 46 8.78 7.23 -10.83
N ASN A 47 8.30 6.17 -11.48
CA ASN A 47 8.98 4.87 -11.49
C ASN A 47 10.37 4.93 -12.17
N ILE A 48 10.57 5.80 -13.17
CA ILE A 48 11.89 6.01 -13.80
C ILE A 48 12.86 6.63 -12.78
N PHE A 49 12.43 7.65 -12.03
CA PHE A 49 13.26 8.25 -10.99
C PHE A 49 13.56 7.25 -9.87
N LEU A 50 12.58 6.43 -9.48
CA LEU A 50 12.76 5.37 -8.49
C LEU A 50 13.79 4.34 -8.98
N ALA A 51 13.70 3.90 -10.25
CA ALA A 51 14.68 3.01 -10.87
C ALA A 51 16.07 3.62 -10.98
N ALA A 52 16.18 4.95 -11.13
CA ALA A 52 17.42 5.70 -11.10
C ALA A 52 17.94 6.01 -9.67
N GLN A 53 17.35 5.40 -8.63
CA GLN A 53 17.65 5.63 -7.21
C GLN A 53 17.40 7.09 -6.74
N LEU A 54 16.59 7.85 -7.47
CA LEU A 54 16.17 9.22 -7.14
C LEU A 54 14.77 9.21 -6.51
N SER A 55 14.59 8.42 -5.42
CA SER A 55 13.30 8.30 -4.72
C SER A 55 12.75 9.64 -4.24
N ALA A 56 13.64 10.55 -3.81
CA ALA A 56 13.26 11.90 -3.39
C ALA A 56 12.51 12.69 -4.48
N VAL A 57 12.88 12.51 -5.76
CA VAL A 57 12.19 13.19 -6.88
C VAL A 57 10.80 12.59 -7.09
N ASN A 58 10.69 11.26 -7.04
CA ASN A 58 9.38 10.59 -7.10
C ASN A 58 8.45 11.06 -5.97
N ASP A 59 8.95 11.11 -4.75
CA ASP A 59 8.17 11.52 -3.59
C ASP A 59 7.81 13.01 -3.63
N PHE A 60 8.70 13.84 -4.19
CA PHE A 60 8.41 15.26 -4.43
C PHE A 60 7.29 15.46 -5.47
N LEU A 61 7.23 14.66 -6.54
CA LEU A 61 6.11 14.71 -7.50
C LEU A 61 4.77 14.34 -6.84
N ILE A 62 4.77 13.33 -5.96
CA ILE A 62 3.57 12.96 -5.18
C ILE A 62 3.18 14.10 -4.24
N PHE A 63 4.15 14.67 -3.53
CA PHE A 63 3.94 15.81 -2.64
C PHE A 63 3.34 17.01 -3.38
N LEU A 64 3.88 17.39 -4.54
CA LEU A 64 3.35 18.48 -5.35
C LEU A 64 1.90 18.21 -5.80
N GLY A 65 1.56 16.97 -6.16
CA GLY A 65 0.18 16.61 -6.51
C GLY A 65 -0.79 16.82 -5.36
N ASN A 66 -0.42 16.38 -4.15
CA ASN A 66 -1.21 16.57 -2.93
C ASN A 66 -1.29 18.04 -2.50
N LEU A 67 -0.18 18.78 -2.61
CA LEU A 67 -0.11 20.20 -2.29
C LEU A 67 -1.00 21.01 -3.24
N LEU A 68 -0.95 20.73 -4.54
CA LEU A 68 -1.80 21.37 -5.54
C LEU A 68 -3.29 21.10 -5.25
N ALA A 69 -3.64 19.85 -4.93
CA ALA A 69 -5.01 19.51 -4.54
C ALA A 69 -5.46 20.32 -3.31
N LEU A 70 -4.62 20.40 -2.28
CA LEU A 70 -4.91 21.13 -1.05
C LEU A 70 -5.14 22.63 -1.32
N ILE A 71 -4.25 23.26 -2.08
CA ILE A 71 -4.35 24.69 -2.42
C ILE A 71 -5.66 24.96 -3.16
N ILE A 72 -5.98 24.17 -4.19
CA ILE A 72 -7.19 24.37 -4.98
C ILE A 72 -8.44 24.14 -4.12
N ILE A 73 -8.48 23.11 -3.28
CA ILE A 73 -9.61 22.84 -2.39
C ILE A 73 -9.82 23.98 -1.39
N ILE A 74 -8.75 24.55 -0.81
CA ILE A 74 -8.85 25.70 0.11
C ILE A 74 -9.43 26.92 -0.62
N ILE A 75 -8.95 27.21 -1.83
CA ILE A 75 -9.47 28.32 -2.64
C ILE A 75 -10.96 28.09 -2.95
N MET A 76 -11.32 26.90 -3.40
CA MET A 76 -12.70 26.55 -3.76
C MET A 76 -13.67 26.67 -2.58
N LYS A 77 -13.24 26.34 -1.36
CA LYS A 77 -14.07 26.46 -0.15
C LYS A 77 -14.66 27.86 0.02
N SER A 78 -13.95 28.90 -0.44
CA SER A 78 -14.39 30.29 -0.33
C SER A 78 -15.21 30.80 -1.53
N MET A 79 -15.20 30.08 -2.66
CA MET A 79 -15.76 30.57 -3.93
C MET A 79 -17.01 29.80 -4.39
N ILE A 80 -17.15 28.53 -4.02
CA ILE A 80 -18.17 27.63 -4.56
C ILE A 80 -18.80 26.83 -3.40
N PRO A 81 -20.12 26.57 -3.41
CA PRO A 81 -20.76 25.67 -2.45
C PRO A 81 -20.07 24.30 -2.43
N GLY A 82 -19.91 23.75 -1.22
CA GLY A 82 -19.30 22.44 -1.04
C GLY A 82 -20.04 21.36 -1.82
N SER A 83 -19.35 20.73 -2.78
CA SER A 83 -19.87 19.61 -3.56
C SER A 83 -18.85 18.48 -3.54
N LEU A 84 -19.30 17.27 -3.18
CA LEU A 84 -18.48 16.07 -3.17
C LEU A 84 -17.84 15.81 -4.54
N TYR A 85 -18.58 16.06 -5.61
CA TYR A 85 -18.09 15.93 -6.98
C TYR A 85 -16.91 16.85 -7.26
N ASN A 86 -17.04 18.13 -6.90
CA ASN A 86 -16.00 19.14 -7.14
C ASN A 86 -14.70 18.81 -6.39
N ILE A 87 -14.82 18.37 -5.14
CA ILE A 87 -13.68 17.96 -4.32
C ILE A 87 -13.01 16.72 -4.94
N ALA A 88 -13.79 15.69 -5.28
CA ALA A 88 -13.27 14.48 -5.90
C ALA A 88 -12.58 14.75 -7.25
N PHE A 89 -13.14 15.66 -8.05
CA PHE A 89 -12.57 16.09 -9.32
C PHE A 89 -11.20 16.74 -9.13
N VAL A 90 -11.10 17.76 -8.28
CA VAL A 90 -9.83 18.47 -8.04
C VAL A 90 -8.78 17.56 -7.43
N TYR A 91 -9.17 16.77 -6.44
CA TYR A 91 -8.25 15.84 -5.77
C TYR A 91 -7.67 14.82 -6.76
N SER A 92 -8.49 14.29 -7.67
CA SER A 92 -8.05 13.28 -8.64
C SER A 92 -7.27 13.88 -9.82
N LEU A 93 -7.62 15.10 -10.26
CA LEU A 93 -6.95 15.78 -11.38
C LEU A 93 -5.57 16.31 -11.00
N SER A 94 -5.37 16.78 -9.76
CA SER A 94 -4.14 17.48 -9.37
C SER A 94 -2.86 16.66 -9.56
N PRO A 95 -2.78 15.37 -9.18
CA PRO A 95 -1.61 14.54 -9.46
C PRO A 95 -1.33 14.38 -10.96
N VAL A 96 -2.38 14.28 -11.79
CA VAL A 96 -2.23 14.17 -13.26
C VAL A 96 -1.55 15.40 -13.83
N ILE A 97 -1.97 16.60 -13.40
CA ILE A 97 -1.36 17.86 -13.82
C ILE A 97 0.14 17.86 -13.48
N VAL A 98 0.51 17.48 -12.27
CA VAL A 98 1.92 17.45 -11.85
C VAL A 98 2.75 16.49 -12.70
N TYR A 99 2.26 15.27 -12.97
CA TYR A 99 2.99 14.34 -13.83
C TYR A 99 3.05 14.81 -15.29
N LEU A 100 2.01 15.46 -15.81
CA LEU A 100 2.02 16.07 -17.14
C LEU A 100 3.07 17.17 -17.25
N LEU A 101 3.21 18.02 -16.21
CA LEU A 101 4.24 19.05 -16.16
C LEU A 101 5.65 18.45 -15.97
N ALA A 102 5.77 17.33 -15.27
CA ALA A 102 7.05 16.62 -15.11
C ALA A 102 7.50 15.88 -16.37
N TYR A 103 6.58 15.51 -17.26
CA TYR A 103 6.88 14.78 -18.50
C TYR A 103 7.92 15.49 -19.38
N PRO A 104 7.75 16.77 -19.77
CA PRO A 104 8.70 17.41 -20.65
C PRO A 104 10.09 17.56 -20.00
N PHE A 105 10.14 17.93 -18.72
CA PHE A 105 11.39 18.00 -17.98
C PHE A 105 12.12 16.65 -17.95
N THR A 106 11.39 15.56 -17.70
CA THR A 106 11.97 14.22 -17.60
C THR A 106 12.52 13.74 -18.94
N PHE A 107 11.76 13.88 -20.04
CA PHE A 107 12.11 13.24 -21.32
C PHE A 107 12.78 14.17 -22.35
N TYR A 108 12.76 15.49 -22.19
CA TYR A 108 13.50 16.39 -23.07
C TYR A 108 14.75 16.96 -22.43
N ILE A 109 14.80 17.10 -21.10
CA ILE A 109 15.94 17.71 -20.40
C ILE A 109 16.78 16.65 -19.69
N LYS A 110 16.21 15.88 -18.75
CA LYS A 110 16.99 15.00 -17.87
C LYS A 110 17.39 13.67 -18.50
N TYR A 111 16.45 13.01 -19.17
CA TYR A 111 16.62 11.69 -19.79
C TYR A 111 16.14 11.67 -21.25
N PRO A 112 16.79 12.43 -22.16
CA PRO A 112 16.42 12.46 -23.58
C PRO A 112 16.44 11.07 -24.23
N ASN A 113 17.35 10.20 -23.78
CA ASN A 113 17.50 8.84 -24.30
C ASN A 113 16.36 7.88 -23.89
N LEU A 114 15.55 8.23 -22.90
CA LEU A 114 14.42 7.41 -22.41
C LEU A 114 13.07 7.88 -22.94
N ARG A 115 13.05 8.83 -23.89
CA ARG A 115 11.82 9.40 -24.43
C ARG A 115 10.94 8.31 -25.07
N PRO A 116 9.69 8.14 -24.62
CA PRO A 116 8.81 7.12 -25.17
C PRO A 116 8.47 7.47 -26.62
N THR A 117 8.68 6.51 -27.52
CA THR A 117 8.39 6.64 -28.96
C THR A 117 7.73 5.35 -29.44
N ILE A 118 6.59 5.46 -30.15
CA ILE A 118 5.78 4.30 -30.57
C ILE A 118 6.58 3.33 -31.45
N TYR A 119 7.48 3.85 -32.30
CA TYR A 119 8.33 3.04 -33.17
C TYR A 119 9.36 2.18 -32.44
N LEU A 120 9.66 2.47 -31.17
CA LEU A 120 10.62 1.71 -30.35
C LEU A 120 9.95 0.57 -29.55
N VAL A 121 8.64 0.37 -29.71
CA VAL A 121 7.89 -0.67 -28.99
C VAL A 121 8.34 -2.05 -29.46
N LYS A 122 8.89 -2.82 -28.53
CA LYS A 122 9.35 -4.20 -28.76
C LYS A 122 8.44 -5.17 -27.99
N ILE A 123 7.49 -5.77 -28.69
CA ILE A 123 6.48 -6.70 -28.11
C ILE A 123 7.12 -7.85 -27.33
N LYS A 124 8.34 -8.27 -27.70
CA LYS A 124 9.09 -9.31 -26.96
C LYS A 124 9.24 -9.02 -25.47
N TYR A 125 9.37 -7.76 -25.04
CA TYR A 125 9.47 -7.39 -23.63
C TYR A 125 8.11 -7.27 -22.94
N ALA A 126 7.02 -7.14 -23.71
CA ALA A 126 5.68 -7.02 -23.15
C ALA A 126 5.27 -8.28 -22.40
N LYS A 127 5.65 -9.47 -22.88
CA LYS A 127 5.32 -10.74 -22.21
C LYS A 127 5.88 -10.81 -20.79
N ASP A 128 7.14 -10.45 -20.61
CA ASP A 128 7.81 -10.50 -19.30
C ASP A 128 7.30 -9.40 -18.37
N LEU A 129 7.11 -8.18 -18.89
CA LEU A 129 6.57 -7.05 -18.13
C LEU A 129 5.11 -7.28 -17.70
N LEU A 130 4.25 -7.76 -18.61
CA LEU A 130 2.85 -8.09 -18.30
C LEU A 130 2.75 -9.29 -17.37
N GLY A 131 3.62 -10.29 -17.53
CA GLY A 131 3.67 -11.45 -16.64
C GLY A 131 3.96 -11.05 -15.19
N LEU A 132 4.97 -10.20 -14.97
CA LEU A 132 5.26 -9.63 -13.64
C LEU A 132 4.16 -8.67 -13.17
N GLY A 133 3.68 -7.80 -14.07
CA GLY A 133 2.64 -6.83 -13.78
C GLY A 133 1.33 -7.47 -13.33
N LEU A 134 0.92 -8.59 -13.95
CA LEU A 134 -0.27 -9.33 -13.57
C LEU A 134 -0.10 -10.00 -12.19
N GLN A 135 1.08 -10.52 -11.89
CA GLN A 135 1.37 -11.07 -10.55
C GLN A 135 1.29 -9.97 -9.49
N PHE A 136 1.91 -8.81 -9.72
CA PHE A 136 1.76 -7.65 -8.85
C PHE A 136 0.31 -7.22 -8.72
N PHE A 137 -0.45 -7.17 -9.81
CA PHE A 137 -1.85 -6.78 -9.78
C PHE A 137 -2.69 -7.69 -8.88
N ILE A 138 -2.54 -9.02 -8.99
CA ILE A 138 -3.22 -9.98 -8.11
C ILE A 138 -2.78 -9.80 -6.65
N ILE A 139 -1.48 -9.59 -6.41
CA ILE A 139 -0.96 -9.31 -5.07
C ILE A 139 -1.62 -8.06 -4.49
N GLN A 140 -1.74 -6.98 -5.27
CA GLN A 140 -2.35 -5.73 -4.83
C GLN A 140 -3.85 -5.88 -4.53
N ILE A 141 -4.59 -6.67 -5.32
CA ILE A 141 -5.98 -7.00 -5.01
C ILE A 141 -6.07 -7.73 -3.66
N GLY A 142 -5.21 -8.71 -3.41
CA GLY A 142 -5.21 -9.41 -2.13
C GLY A 142 -4.83 -8.50 -0.95
N CYS A 143 -3.88 -7.59 -1.13
CA CYS A 143 -3.58 -6.56 -0.14
C CYS A 143 -4.79 -5.65 0.15
N LEU A 144 -5.56 -5.27 -0.87
CA LEU A 144 -6.81 -4.51 -0.68
C LEU A 144 -7.83 -5.34 0.11
N ILE A 145 -8.00 -6.62 -0.19
CA ILE A 145 -8.89 -7.51 0.57
C ILE A 145 -8.45 -7.56 2.04
N LEU A 146 -7.17 -7.72 2.32
CA LEU A 146 -6.66 -7.80 3.69
C LEU A 146 -6.81 -6.48 4.47
N PHE A 147 -6.48 -5.35 3.86
CA PHE A 147 -6.36 -4.08 4.57
C PHE A 147 -7.62 -3.23 4.53
N ALA A 148 -8.37 -3.20 3.43
CA ALA A 148 -9.60 -2.41 3.32
C ALA A 148 -10.80 -3.13 3.96
N THR A 149 -10.87 -4.45 3.81
CA THR A 149 -12.01 -5.22 4.34
C THR A 149 -12.01 -5.30 5.86
N ALA A 150 -10.86 -5.18 6.54
CA ALA A 150 -10.81 -5.19 8.01
C ALA A 150 -11.72 -4.12 8.64
N ASN A 151 -11.71 -2.89 8.13
CA ASN A 151 -12.60 -1.82 8.60
C ASN A 151 -14.07 -2.12 8.32
N VAL A 152 -14.37 -2.71 7.16
CA VAL A 152 -15.73 -3.14 6.80
C VAL A 152 -16.22 -4.23 7.74
N MET A 153 -15.38 -5.23 8.05
CA MET A 153 -15.70 -6.32 8.96
C MET A 153 -15.97 -5.80 10.37
N ILE A 154 -15.12 -4.90 10.89
CA ILE A 154 -15.31 -4.30 12.21
C ILE A 154 -16.63 -3.51 12.23
N SER A 155 -16.89 -2.70 11.21
CA SER A 155 -18.13 -1.92 11.10
C SER A 155 -19.38 -2.81 11.07
N GLN A 156 -19.37 -3.89 10.30
CA GLN A 156 -20.53 -4.78 10.15
C GLN A 156 -20.75 -5.65 11.38
N MET A 157 -19.69 -6.09 12.06
CA MET A 157 -19.79 -7.00 13.20
C MET A 157 -20.02 -6.28 14.53
N PHE A 158 -19.48 -5.07 14.69
CA PHE A 158 -19.47 -4.36 15.98
C PHE A 158 -19.93 -2.90 15.90
N GLY A 159 -20.32 -2.42 14.72
CA GLY A 159 -20.77 -1.05 14.50
C GLY A 159 -19.64 -0.05 14.17
N PRO A 160 -20.00 1.12 13.60
CA PRO A 160 -19.05 2.12 13.12
C PRO A 160 -18.19 2.74 14.24
N ASP A 161 -18.72 2.87 15.46
CA ASP A 161 -17.96 3.45 16.59
C ASP A 161 -16.71 2.62 16.94
N GLN A 162 -16.80 1.30 16.78
CA GLN A 162 -15.68 0.39 17.02
C GLN A 162 -14.58 0.52 15.96
N VAL A 163 -14.94 0.97 14.75
CA VAL A 163 -13.96 1.30 13.69
C VAL A 163 -13.12 2.48 14.13
N THR A 164 -13.70 3.46 14.82
CA THR A 164 -12.96 4.62 15.37
C THR A 164 -11.96 4.16 16.43
N ILE A 165 -12.36 3.31 17.38
CA ILE A 165 -11.48 2.77 18.42
C ILE A 165 -10.30 2.01 17.82
N TYR A 166 -10.58 1.13 16.85
CA TYR A 166 -9.55 0.41 16.11
C TYR A 166 -8.62 1.37 15.35
N ASN A 167 -9.16 2.31 14.58
CA ASN A 167 -8.39 3.21 13.76
C ASN A 167 -7.49 4.13 14.58
N LEU A 168 -7.94 4.58 15.77
CA LEU A 168 -7.09 5.38 16.66
C LEU A 168 -5.90 4.58 17.17
N SER A 169 -6.12 3.35 17.62
CA SER A 169 -5.03 2.46 18.02
C SER A 169 -4.09 2.16 16.86
N TYR A 170 -4.64 1.79 15.69
CA TYR A 170 -3.86 1.53 14.49
C TYR A 170 -3.05 2.75 14.05
N LYS A 171 -3.64 3.95 14.03
CA LYS A 171 -2.97 5.19 13.63
C LYS A 171 -1.77 5.46 14.52
N TYR A 172 -1.92 5.29 15.84
CA TYR A 172 -0.84 5.51 16.80
C TYR A 172 0.37 4.62 16.50
N PHE A 173 0.18 3.31 16.35
CA PHE A 173 1.29 2.40 16.04
C PHE A 173 1.75 2.44 14.57
N SER A 174 0.89 2.89 13.63
CA SER A 174 1.22 2.95 12.20
C SER A 174 2.40 3.87 11.88
N VAL A 175 2.75 4.78 12.79
CA VAL A 175 3.95 5.62 12.69
C VAL A 175 5.21 4.76 12.54
N LEU A 176 5.27 3.59 13.21
CA LEU A 176 6.38 2.64 13.07
C LEU A 176 6.48 2.09 11.65
N THR A 177 5.36 1.63 11.09
CA THR A 177 5.31 1.16 9.70
C THR A 177 5.60 2.29 8.70
N MET A 178 5.17 3.51 8.98
CA MET A 178 5.45 4.66 8.13
C MET A 178 6.96 4.95 8.08
N ALA A 179 7.61 5.05 9.25
CA ALA A 179 9.05 5.23 9.34
C ALA A 179 9.82 4.10 8.63
N PHE A 180 9.38 2.85 8.83
CA PHE A 180 9.98 1.69 8.18
C PHE A 180 9.82 1.71 6.65
N SER A 181 8.66 2.15 6.15
CA SER A 181 8.38 2.24 4.72
C SER A 181 9.27 3.25 3.98
N ILE A 182 9.64 4.35 4.63
CA ILE A 182 10.57 5.36 4.09
C ILE A 182 11.94 4.71 3.80
N VAL A 183 12.40 3.85 4.70
CA VAL A 183 13.68 3.15 4.55
C VAL A 183 13.57 2.05 3.48
N ILE A 184 12.43 1.34 3.40
CA ILE A 184 12.21 0.26 2.43
C ILE A 184 12.05 0.76 0.99
N SER A 185 11.38 1.90 0.78
CA SER A 185 11.03 2.39 -0.56
C SER A 185 12.21 2.39 -1.55
N PRO A 186 13.41 2.94 -1.23
CA PRO A 186 14.56 2.92 -2.15
C PRO A 186 15.23 1.54 -2.26
N LEU A 187 15.03 0.65 -1.28
CA LEU A 187 15.71 -0.65 -1.25
C LEU A 187 15.25 -1.57 -2.37
N TRP A 188 14.01 -1.45 -2.84
CA TRP A 188 13.52 -2.28 -3.94
C TRP A 188 14.44 -2.15 -5.18
N SER A 189 14.59 -0.96 -5.74
CA SER A 189 15.42 -0.76 -6.93
C SER A 189 16.90 -1.02 -6.69
N ALA A 190 17.42 -0.71 -5.50
CA ALA A 190 18.80 -1.00 -5.16
C ALA A 190 19.08 -2.52 -5.07
N ILE A 191 18.13 -3.30 -4.55
CA ILE A 191 18.19 -4.78 -4.54
C ILE A 191 18.16 -5.32 -5.97
N THR A 192 17.33 -4.77 -6.86
CA THR A 192 17.31 -5.17 -8.27
C THR A 192 18.69 -5.01 -8.92
N GLU A 193 19.32 -3.85 -8.74
CA GLU A 193 20.65 -3.59 -9.29
C GLU A 193 21.72 -4.52 -8.69
N ALA A 194 21.77 -4.64 -7.36
CA ALA A 194 22.72 -5.50 -6.67
C ALA A 194 22.54 -6.98 -7.08
N TYR A 195 21.30 -7.43 -7.27
CA TYR A 195 21.02 -8.80 -7.69
C TYR A 195 21.49 -9.07 -9.11
N VAL A 196 21.24 -8.15 -10.05
CA VAL A 196 21.75 -8.25 -11.44
C VAL A 196 23.27 -8.24 -11.48
N ARG A 197 23.91 -7.41 -10.64
CA ARG A 197 25.37 -7.36 -10.47
C ARG A 197 25.94 -8.54 -9.67
N LYS A 198 25.10 -9.44 -9.16
CA LYS A 198 25.48 -10.58 -8.28
C LYS A 198 26.19 -10.15 -6.99
N ASP A 199 25.95 -8.94 -6.50
CA ASP A 199 26.48 -8.45 -5.23
C ASP A 199 25.63 -8.96 -4.04
N PHE A 200 25.71 -10.27 -3.83
CA PHE A 200 24.96 -10.94 -2.76
C PHE A 200 25.44 -10.54 -1.36
N LYS A 201 26.70 -10.12 -1.20
CA LYS A 201 27.25 -9.66 0.08
C LYS A 201 26.59 -8.33 0.48
N TRP A 202 26.44 -7.40 -0.46
CA TRP A 202 25.73 -6.15 -0.21
C TRP A 202 24.26 -6.41 0.17
N ILE A 203 23.56 -7.29 -0.56
CA ILE A 203 22.17 -7.67 -0.23
C ILE A 203 22.08 -8.21 1.20
N GLN A 204 22.97 -9.13 1.58
CA GLN A 204 23.00 -9.69 2.94
C GLN A 204 23.23 -8.62 4.01
N MET A 205 24.17 -7.70 3.76
CA MET A 205 24.47 -6.59 4.65
C MET A 205 23.25 -5.70 4.87
N VAL A 206 22.58 -5.30 3.78
CA VAL A 206 21.40 -4.43 3.81
C VAL A 206 20.24 -5.12 4.53
N MET A 207 19.95 -6.38 4.21
CA MET A 207 18.88 -7.13 4.88
C MET A 207 19.16 -7.33 6.37
N LYS A 208 20.42 -7.55 6.77
CA LYS A 208 20.80 -7.61 8.20
C LYS A 208 20.57 -6.27 8.91
N ARG A 209 20.90 -5.14 8.27
CA ARG A 209 20.61 -3.81 8.80
C ARG A 209 19.11 -3.58 8.94
N MET A 210 18.31 -3.99 7.95
CA MET A 210 16.85 -3.88 8.03
C MET A 210 16.26 -4.71 9.17
N MET A 211 16.78 -5.91 9.43
CA MET A 211 16.40 -6.71 10.60
C MET A 211 16.73 -5.98 11.92
N SER A 212 17.88 -5.31 12.01
CA SER A 212 18.22 -4.49 13.18
C SER A 212 17.27 -3.31 13.36
N ILE A 213 16.94 -2.58 12.29
CA ILE A 213 15.96 -1.48 12.34
C ILE A 213 14.58 -1.99 12.76
N TRP A 214 14.18 -3.15 12.24
CA TRP A 214 12.93 -3.80 12.63
C TRP A 214 12.91 -4.16 14.13
N LEU A 215 13.99 -4.74 14.67
CA LEU A 215 14.09 -5.00 16.12
C LEU A 215 14.00 -3.72 16.95
N VAL A 216 14.67 -2.64 16.52
CA VAL A 216 14.56 -1.33 17.17
C VAL A 216 13.12 -0.82 17.11
N SER A 217 12.42 -0.99 15.99
CA SER A 217 11.02 -0.57 15.85
C SER A 217 10.08 -1.30 16.81
N ILE A 218 10.36 -2.58 17.12
CA ILE A 218 9.60 -3.32 18.14
C ILE A 218 9.86 -2.72 19.53
N ILE A 219 11.12 -2.43 19.87
CA ILE A 219 11.47 -1.83 21.17
C ILE A 219 10.75 -0.49 21.34
N VAL A 220 10.82 0.38 20.32
CA VAL A 220 10.10 1.66 20.32
C VAL A 220 8.59 1.43 20.42
N GLY A 221 8.04 0.44 19.71
CA GLY A 221 6.62 0.09 19.80
C GLY A 221 6.19 -0.40 21.17
N VAL A 222 7.04 -1.14 21.89
CA VAL A 222 6.78 -1.54 23.28
C VAL A 222 6.75 -0.32 24.20
N PHE A 223 7.68 0.63 24.03
CA PHE A 223 7.62 1.90 24.76
C PHE A 223 6.32 2.66 24.44
N MET A 224 5.96 2.79 23.17
CA MET A 224 4.70 3.41 22.75
C MET A 224 3.48 2.74 23.40
N LEU A 225 3.49 1.40 23.50
CA LEU A 225 2.43 0.63 24.14
C LEU A 225 2.32 0.95 25.63
N LEU A 226 3.44 0.99 26.37
CA LEU A 226 3.44 1.33 27.80
C LEU A 226 2.87 2.73 28.07
N PHE A 227 3.15 3.70 27.20
CA PHE A 227 2.64 5.07 27.32
C PHE A 227 1.31 5.31 26.58
N SER A 228 0.73 4.29 25.94
CA SER A 228 -0.44 4.44 25.05
C SER A 228 -1.64 5.08 25.75
N GLY A 229 -1.96 4.68 26.99
CA GLY A 229 -3.08 5.25 27.73
C GLY A 229 -2.97 6.75 27.98
N ILE A 230 -1.76 7.24 28.27
CA ILE A 230 -1.50 8.68 28.45
C ILE A 230 -1.66 9.40 27.11
N VAL A 231 -1.07 8.85 26.05
CA VAL A 231 -1.14 9.46 24.71
C VAL A 231 -2.58 9.51 24.22
N TYR A 232 -3.36 8.44 24.36
CA TYR A 232 -4.77 8.41 23.96
C TYR A 232 -5.59 9.46 24.70
N ARG A 233 -5.37 9.62 26.01
CA ARG A 233 -6.09 10.63 26.81
C ARG A 233 -5.75 12.07 26.40
N ILE A 234 -4.48 12.34 26.10
CA ILE A 234 -4.04 13.67 25.63
C ILE A 234 -4.57 13.94 24.22
N TRP A 235 -4.56 12.93 23.35
CA TRP A 235 -4.86 13.10 21.94
C TRP A 235 -6.35 13.15 21.64
N VAL A 236 -7.14 12.26 22.25
CA VAL A 236 -8.56 12.05 21.92
C VAL A 236 -9.49 12.47 23.07
N GLY A 237 -8.95 12.73 24.26
CA GLY A 237 -9.73 13.01 25.46
C GLY A 237 -10.17 11.73 26.19
N SER A 238 -11.04 11.88 27.20
CA SER A 238 -11.51 10.77 28.05
C SER A 238 -12.77 10.07 27.56
N GLU A 239 -13.40 10.55 26.50
CA GLU A 239 -14.67 10.02 25.99
C GLU A 239 -14.51 8.68 25.25
N ILE A 240 -13.34 8.46 24.62
CA ILE A 240 -13.04 7.24 23.86
C ILE A 240 -12.03 6.39 24.63
N ALA A 241 -12.50 5.28 25.19
CA ALA A 241 -11.65 4.32 25.88
C ALA A 241 -11.11 3.25 24.91
N ILE A 242 -9.80 3.28 24.64
CA ILE A 242 -9.13 2.27 23.81
C ILE A 242 -8.57 1.16 24.70
N PRO A 243 -9.01 -0.10 24.54
CA PRO A 243 -8.52 -1.21 25.37
C PRO A 243 -7.01 -1.44 25.18
N PHE A 244 -6.29 -1.66 26.28
CA PHE A 244 -4.86 -2.00 26.23
C PHE A 244 -4.61 -3.30 25.44
N SER A 245 -5.50 -4.29 25.59
CA SER A 245 -5.45 -5.54 24.83
C SER A 245 -5.49 -5.34 23.31
N LEU A 246 -6.30 -4.39 22.83
CA LEU A 246 -6.35 -4.04 21.41
C LEU A 246 -5.02 -3.44 20.94
N SER A 247 -4.42 -2.56 21.76
CA SER A 247 -3.12 -1.94 21.46
C SER A 247 -2.00 -2.97 21.35
N ILE A 248 -2.00 -4.02 22.19
CA ILE A 248 -1.05 -5.14 22.08
C ILE A 248 -1.18 -5.82 20.71
N VAL A 249 -2.40 -6.19 20.32
CA VAL A 249 -2.65 -6.90 19.07
C VAL A 249 -2.26 -6.04 17.86
N VAL A 250 -2.58 -4.76 17.89
CA VAL A 250 -2.19 -3.81 16.84
C VAL A 250 -0.67 -3.70 16.73
N LEU A 251 0.06 -3.63 17.85
CA LEU A 251 1.52 -3.61 17.84
C LEU A 251 2.10 -4.90 17.22
N ILE A 252 1.54 -6.06 17.56
CA ILE A 252 1.94 -7.35 16.96
C ILE A 252 1.71 -7.32 15.44
N TYR A 253 0.53 -6.88 15.01
CA TYR A 253 0.18 -6.76 13.60
C TYR A 253 1.15 -5.84 12.83
N VAL A 254 1.39 -4.62 13.34
CA VAL A 254 2.28 -3.64 12.72
C VAL A 254 3.73 -4.16 12.64
N SER A 255 4.18 -4.87 13.68
CA SER A 255 5.51 -5.50 13.71
C SER A 255 5.63 -6.63 12.68
N LEU A 256 4.61 -7.49 12.56
CA LEU A 256 4.56 -8.53 11.52
C LEU A 256 4.50 -7.92 10.12
N ASN A 257 3.72 -6.86 9.92
CA ASN A 257 3.61 -6.16 8.64
C ASN A 257 4.95 -5.55 8.20
N ALA A 258 5.72 -4.98 9.14
CA ALA A 258 7.06 -4.50 8.85
C ALA A 258 8.00 -5.67 8.46
N TRP A 259 7.97 -6.79 9.20
CA TRP A 259 8.76 -7.98 8.87
C TRP A 259 8.47 -8.51 7.47
N THR A 260 7.19 -8.71 7.13
CA THR A 260 6.78 -9.21 5.82
C THR A 260 7.10 -8.21 4.72
N GLY A 261 6.91 -6.91 4.96
CA GLY A 261 7.23 -5.83 4.02
C GLY A 261 8.72 -5.79 3.63
N MET A 262 9.63 -6.00 4.58
CA MET A 262 11.07 -6.07 4.32
C MET A 262 11.43 -7.19 3.33
N PHE A 263 10.96 -8.42 3.57
CA PHE A 263 11.24 -9.54 2.68
C PHE A 263 10.46 -9.48 1.38
N ALA A 264 9.24 -8.91 1.39
CA ALA A 264 8.49 -8.64 0.17
C ALA A 264 9.24 -7.65 -0.72
N SER A 265 9.84 -6.59 -0.16
CA SER A 265 10.68 -5.65 -0.92
C SER A 265 11.88 -6.35 -1.57
N PHE A 266 12.51 -7.30 -0.88
CA PHE A 266 13.56 -8.11 -1.48
C PHE A 266 13.04 -8.96 -2.64
N VAL A 267 11.96 -9.72 -2.43
CA VAL A 267 11.36 -10.60 -3.45
C VAL A 267 10.87 -9.80 -4.66
N ASN A 268 10.30 -8.62 -4.42
CA ASN A 268 9.95 -7.65 -5.45
C ASN A 268 11.17 -7.21 -6.25
N GLY A 269 12.30 -6.92 -5.59
CA GLY A 269 13.55 -6.49 -6.25
C GLY A 269 14.18 -7.55 -7.13
N VAL A 270 14.08 -8.81 -6.71
CA VAL A 270 14.56 -9.93 -7.52
C VAL A 270 13.56 -10.31 -8.63
N GLY A 271 12.29 -9.93 -8.49
CA GLY A 271 11.23 -10.22 -9.46
C GLY A 271 10.75 -11.68 -9.44
N LYS A 272 10.87 -12.37 -8.30
CA LYS A 272 10.48 -13.80 -8.13
C LYS A 272 9.24 -13.94 -7.26
N LEU A 273 8.12 -13.45 -7.76
CA LEU A 273 6.93 -13.15 -6.98
C LEU A 273 6.04 -14.37 -6.71
N ARG A 274 6.34 -15.55 -7.26
CA ARG A 274 5.36 -16.66 -7.28
C ARG A 274 5.00 -17.18 -5.89
N ILE A 275 5.95 -17.18 -4.96
CA ILE A 275 5.67 -17.51 -3.55
C ILE A 275 4.80 -16.44 -2.90
N GLN A 276 5.11 -15.16 -3.11
CA GLN A 276 4.32 -14.04 -2.61
C GLN A 276 2.89 -14.06 -3.16
N LEU A 277 2.71 -14.42 -4.44
CA LEU A 277 1.41 -14.62 -5.07
C LEU A 277 0.61 -15.73 -4.35
N TYR A 278 1.21 -16.89 -4.09
CA TYR A 278 0.55 -17.98 -3.38
C TYR A 278 0.19 -17.61 -1.94
N CYS A 279 1.10 -16.93 -1.22
CA CYS A 279 0.77 -16.37 0.09
C CYS A 279 -0.42 -15.42 0.00
N THR A 280 -0.50 -14.60 -1.04
CA THR A 280 -1.58 -13.62 -1.21
C THR A 280 -2.93 -14.27 -1.48
N ILE A 281 -2.98 -15.24 -2.38
CA ILE A 281 -4.21 -15.98 -2.66
C ILE A 281 -4.69 -16.71 -1.41
N PHE A 282 -3.80 -17.44 -0.73
CA PHE A 282 -4.13 -18.12 0.52
C PHE A 282 -4.67 -17.13 1.56
N SER A 283 -3.91 -16.08 1.85
CA SER A 283 -4.26 -15.12 2.91
C SER A 283 -5.57 -14.40 2.61
N SER A 284 -5.84 -14.03 1.36
CA SER A 284 -7.08 -13.36 0.96
C SER A 284 -8.31 -14.28 1.10
N LEU A 285 -8.17 -15.56 0.75
CA LEU A 285 -9.26 -16.55 0.86
C LEU A 285 -9.59 -16.87 2.32
N PHE A 286 -8.57 -17.04 3.17
CA PHE A 286 -8.76 -17.44 4.56
C PHE A 286 -9.02 -16.27 5.51
N PHE A 287 -8.68 -15.03 5.12
CA PHE A 287 -8.83 -13.87 6.00
C PHE A 287 -10.27 -13.65 6.45
N ILE A 288 -11.24 -13.64 5.53
CA ILE A 288 -12.64 -13.32 5.87
C ILE A 288 -13.21 -14.35 6.87
N PRO A 289 -13.14 -15.67 6.62
CA PRO A 289 -13.60 -16.67 7.59
C PRO A 289 -12.92 -16.54 8.96
N VAL A 290 -11.60 -16.36 8.98
CA VAL A 290 -10.83 -16.23 10.23
C VAL A 290 -11.20 -14.96 10.97
N ALA A 291 -11.41 -13.85 10.26
CA ALA A 291 -11.86 -12.59 10.86
C ALA A 291 -13.25 -12.70 11.50
N ILE A 292 -14.18 -13.42 10.86
CA ILE A 292 -15.51 -13.67 11.44
C ILE A 292 -15.38 -14.51 12.72
N ILE A 293 -14.63 -15.61 12.68
CA ILE A 293 -14.48 -16.51 13.83
C ILE A 293 -13.77 -15.80 14.98
N MET A 294 -12.60 -15.21 14.72
CA MET A 294 -11.82 -14.51 15.74
C MET A 294 -12.57 -13.29 16.27
N GLY A 295 -13.28 -12.56 15.40
CA GLY A 295 -14.11 -11.43 15.80
C GLY A 295 -15.23 -11.85 16.77
N LYS A 296 -15.93 -12.95 16.50
CA LYS A 296 -16.95 -13.47 17.43
C LYS A 296 -16.38 -13.87 18.79
N LEU A 297 -15.14 -14.36 18.84
CA LEU A 297 -14.49 -14.82 20.07
C LEU A 297 -13.85 -13.69 20.89
N LEU A 298 -13.24 -12.71 20.23
CA LEU A 298 -12.33 -11.73 20.85
C LEU A 298 -12.68 -10.27 20.49
N GLY A 299 -13.86 -10.04 19.91
CA GLY A 299 -14.32 -8.73 19.48
C GLY A 299 -13.43 -8.11 18.40
N VAL A 300 -13.28 -6.79 18.44
CA VAL A 300 -12.44 -6.01 17.49
C VAL A 300 -10.99 -6.50 17.47
N GLY A 301 -10.42 -6.86 18.62
CA GLY A 301 -9.08 -7.42 18.71
C GLY A 301 -8.93 -8.72 17.92
N GLY A 302 -9.99 -9.53 17.87
CA GLY A 302 -10.04 -10.76 17.06
C GLY A 302 -9.88 -10.51 15.56
N VAL A 303 -10.47 -9.44 15.02
CA VAL A 303 -10.30 -9.08 13.61
C VAL A 303 -8.84 -8.70 13.31
N CYS A 304 -8.19 -7.96 14.23
CA CYS A 304 -6.77 -7.61 14.08
C CYS A 304 -5.83 -8.83 14.25
N ILE A 305 -6.18 -9.79 15.10
CA ILE A 305 -5.50 -11.10 15.17
C ILE A 305 -5.64 -11.84 13.84
N ALA A 306 -6.82 -11.84 13.21
CA ALA A 306 -7.01 -12.45 11.91
C ALA A 306 -6.12 -11.82 10.82
N MET A 307 -5.93 -10.49 10.85
CA MET A 307 -4.98 -9.81 9.97
C MET A 307 -3.54 -10.29 10.22
N SER A 308 -3.16 -10.47 11.49
CA SER A 308 -1.85 -11.00 11.86
C SER A 308 -1.64 -12.43 11.37
N ILE A 309 -2.65 -13.30 11.54
CA ILE A 309 -2.65 -14.68 11.05
C ILE A 309 -2.50 -14.71 9.52
N ALA A 310 -3.21 -13.84 8.81
CA ALA A 310 -3.09 -13.71 7.35
C ALA A 310 -1.68 -13.31 6.89
N LEU A 311 -0.86 -12.68 7.75
CA LEU A 311 0.54 -12.37 7.43
C LEU A 311 1.53 -13.51 7.73
N VAL A 312 1.14 -14.52 8.52
CA VAL A 312 2.02 -15.63 8.91
C VAL A 312 2.60 -16.39 7.70
N PRO A 313 1.84 -16.73 6.64
CA PRO A 313 2.41 -17.37 5.46
C PRO A 313 3.55 -16.57 4.83
N TYR A 314 3.39 -15.25 4.73
CA TYR A 314 4.45 -14.36 4.24
C TYR A 314 5.64 -14.32 5.19
N ALA A 315 5.37 -14.21 6.49
CA ALA A 315 6.39 -14.09 7.53
C ALA A 315 7.32 -15.31 7.59
N ILE A 316 6.85 -16.48 7.13
CA ILE A 316 7.64 -17.70 7.07
C ILE A 316 8.23 -17.91 5.68
N LEU A 317 7.43 -17.81 4.61
CA LEU A 317 7.85 -18.23 3.28
C LEU A 317 8.78 -17.22 2.59
N LEU A 318 8.61 -15.91 2.80
CA LEU A 318 9.48 -14.91 2.16
C LEU A 318 10.92 -14.91 2.70
N PRO A 319 11.18 -15.02 4.02
CA PRO A 319 12.54 -15.19 4.52
C PRO A 319 13.20 -16.49 4.03
N LEU A 320 12.43 -17.57 3.91
CA LEU A 320 12.92 -18.84 3.35
C LEU A 320 13.29 -18.66 1.87
N GLN A 321 12.47 -17.95 1.09
CA GLN A 321 12.77 -17.64 -0.30
C GLN A 321 14.03 -16.77 -0.41
N TYR A 322 14.17 -15.76 0.43
CA TYR A 322 15.38 -14.94 0.53
C TYR A 322 16.64 -15.79 0.74
N LYS A 323 16.64 -16.69 1.74
CA LYS A 323 17.79 -17.57 2.01
C LYS A 323 18.11 -18.47 0.81
N LYS A 324 17.09 -19.04 0.16
CA LYS A 324 17.26 -19.92 -1.01
C LYS A 324 17.79 -19.19 -2.24
N LEU A 325 17.31 -17.97 -2.49
CA LEU A 325 17.75 -17.15 -3.62
C LEU A 325 19.23 -16.74 -3.47
N LEU A 326 19.72 -16.59 -2.23
CA LEU A 326 21.12 -16.27 -1.97
C LEU A 326 22.05 -17.49 -1.92
N SER A 327 21.56 -18.67 -1.56
CA SER A 327 22.39 -19.87 -1.41
C SER A 327 22.70 -20.60 -2.73
N LYS A 328 22.31 -20.03 -3.89
CA LYS A 328 22.37 -20.68 -5.23
C LYS A 328 21.64 -22.03 -5.31
N SER A 329 20.87 -22.42 -4.29
CA SER A 329 19.97 -23.58 -4.27
C SER A 329 18.70 -23.26 -5.07
N LEU A 330 18.87 -23.05 -6.38
CA LEU A 330 17.82 -22.60 -7.29
C LEU A 330 17.07 -23.82 -7.84
N ARG A 331 15.99 -24.24 -7.19
CA ARG A 331 15.08 -25.23 -7.76
C ARG A 331 13.61 -24.89 -7.54
N GLY A 332 12.81 -25.08 -8.59
CA GLY A 332 11.34 -25.04 -8.53
C GLY A 332 10.75 -23.65 -8.34
N VAL A 333 9.64 -23.59 -7.59
CA VAL A 333 8.80 -22.39 -7.40
C VAL A 333 9.56 -21.23 -6.75
N TRP A 334 10.59 -21.52 -5.95
CA TRP A 334 11.37 -20.51 -5.22
C TRP A 334 12.13 -19.52 -6.12
N ASN A 335 12.38 -19.89 -7.38
CA ASN A 335 13.05 -19.06 -8.38
C ASN A 335 12.09 -18.51 -9.46
N LYS A 336 10.79 -18.48 -9.18
CA LYS A 336 9.75 -18.05 -10.13
C LYS A 336 9.00 -16.82 -9.65
#